data_AF-A0A2X5NQW2-F1
#
_entry.id   AF-A0A2X5NQW2-F1
#
_cell.length_a   1.000
_cell.length_b   1.000
_cell.length_c   1.000
_cell.angle_alpha   90.00
_cell.angle_beta   90.00
_cell.angle_gamma   90.00
#
_symmetry.space_group_name_H-M   'P 1'
#
loop_
_entity.id
_entity.type
_entity.pdbx_description
1 polymer ?
#
loop_
_entity_poly.entity_id
_entity_poly.type
_entity_poly.pdbx_seq_one_letter_code
_entity_poly.pdbx_strand_id
1 'polypeptide(L)'
;MTTENIHKHRILILDFGSQYTQLVARRVRELGVYCELWAWDVTEEQIRQFNPNGIILSGGPESTTEENSPRAPEYVFTAGVPVLGVCYGMQTMAMQLGGKFRDLQSVNSVLLRSTLKQTAHWSRISRIP
;
A
#
# COMPACT_ATOMS: atom_id res chain seq x y z
N MET A 1 17.17 -15.31 33.28
CA MET A 1 15.93 -15.28 32.46
C MET A 1 15.46 -13.85 32.41
N THR A 2 15.92 -13.10 31.41
CA THR A 2 15.49 -11.71 31.18
C THR A 2 14.05 -11.74 30.73
N THR A 3 13.17 -11.11 31.50
CA THR A 3 11.78 -10.85 31.13
C THR A 3 11.82 -9.95 29.90
N GLU A 4 11.88 -10.53 28.70
CA GLU A 4 11.78 -9.76 27.46
C GLU A 4 10.43 -9.05 27.48
N ASN A 5 10.52 -7.74 27.57
CA ASN A 5 9.38 -6.88 27.71
C ASN A 5 8.68 -6.87 26.34
N ILE A 6 7.76 -7.81 26.13
CA ILE A 6 6.97 -8.00 24.90
C ILE A 6 6.20 -6.74 24.46
N HIS A 7 6.13 -5.72 25.33
CA HIS A 7 5.56 -4.41 25.02
C HIS A 7 6.58 -3.34 24.60
N LYS A 8 7.89 -3.65 24.59
CA LYS A 8 8.95 -2.71 24.18
C LYS A 8 8.90 -2.40 22.69
N HIS A 9 8.36 -3.33 21.91
CA HIS A 9 8.19 -3.20 20.47
C HIS A 9 6.72 -3.33 20.12
N ARG A 10 6.09 -2.22 19.72
CA ARG A 10 4.69 -2.13 19.34
C ARG A 10 4.57 -1.70 17.89
N ILE A 11 3.80 -2.45 17.11
CA ILE A 11 3.52 -2.15 15.71
C ILE A 11 2.08 -1.66 15.57
N LEU A 12 1.89 -0.55 14.89
CA LEU A 12 0.57 -0.07 14.51
C LEU A 12 0.24 -0.53 13.09
N ILE A 13 -0.90 -1.18 12.90
CA ILE A 13 -1.38 -1.60 11.59
C ILE A 13 -2.60 -0.74 11.26
N LEU A 14 -2.50 0.09 10.22
CA LEU A 14 -3.61 0.90 9.70
C LEU A 14 -4.29 0.15 8.57
N ASP A 15 -5.57 -0.12 8.74
CA ASP A 15 -6.38 -0.91 7.83
C ASP A 15 -7.16 -0.04 6.84
N PHE A 16 -6.93 -0.26 5.54
CA PHE A 16 -7.68 0.35 4.43
C PHE A 16 -8.81 -0.56 3.91
N GLY A 17 -9.15 -1.62 4.66
CA GLY A 17 -10.25 -2.53 4.34
C GLY A 17 -9.82 -3.81 3.63
N SER A 18 -8.54 -4.19 3.69
CA SER A 18 -8.09 -5.45 3.10
C SER A 18 -8.62 -6.66 3.85
N GLN A 19 -9.11 -7.65 3.10
CA GLN A 19 -9.45 -8.98 3.61
C GLN A 19 -8.23 -9.70 4.25
N TYR A 20 -7.01 -9.24 3.96
CA TYR A 20 -5.77 -9.88 4.42
C TYR A 20 -5.12 -9.17 5.61
N THR A 21 -5.63 -8.04 6.09
CA THR A 21 -5.02 -7.29 7.21
C THR A 21 -4.87 -8.13 8.47
N GLN A 22 -5.82 -9.03 8.73
CA GLN A 22 -5.74 -9.96 9.87
C GLN A 22 -4.58 -10.97 9.73
N LEU A 23 -4.22 -11.37 8.51
CA LEU A 23 -3.07 -12.25 8.29
C LEU A 23 -1.77 -11.53 8.63
N VAL A 24 -1.65 -10.25 8.27
CA VAL A 24 -0.49 -9.42 8.64
C VAL A 24 -0.38 -9.32 10.16
N ALA A 25 -1.48 -8.98 10.85
CA ALA A 25 -1.50 -8.92 12.31
C ALA A 25 -1.13 -10.28 12.95
N ARG A 26 -1.62 -11.39 12.39
CA ARG A 26 -1.26 -12.74 12.85
C ARG A 26 0.24 -13.01 12.69
N ARG A 27 0.84 -12.67 11.55
CA ARG A 27 2.29 -12.83 11.34
C ARG A 27 3.13 -11.98 12.30
N VAL A 28 2.73 -10.75 12.56
CA VAL A 28 3.41 -9.88 13.54
C VAL A 28 3.37 -10.49 14.94
N ARG A 29 2.22 -11.04 15.35
CA ARG A 29 2.07 -11.73 16.63
C ARG A 29 2.85 -13.03 16.72
N GLU A 30 2.92 -13.80 15.63
CA GLU A 30 3.74 -15.02 15.53
C GLU A 30 5.24 -14.72 15.69
N LEU A 31 5.69 -13.52 15.32
CA LEU A 31 7.05 -13.03 15.56
C LEU A 31 7.29 -12.55 17.00
N GLY A 32 6.28 -12.63 17.88
CA GLY A 32 6.39 -12.23 19.28
C GLY A 32 6.29 -10.72 19.53
N VAL A 33 5.84 -9.95 18.54
CA VAL A 33 5.74 -8.48 18.62
C VAL A 33 4.29 -8.06 18.88
N TYR A 34 4.09 -7.12 19.80
CA TYR A 34 2.77 -6.58 20.07
C TYR A 34 2.28 -5.71 18.90
N CYS A 35 1.03 -5.91 18.47
CA CYS A 35 0.44 -5.07 17.43
C CYS A 35 -1.04 -4.76 17.66
N GLU A 36 -1.43 -3.54 17.28
CA GLU A 36 -2.81 -3.09 17.21
C GLU A 36 -3.24 -2.87 15.76
N LEU A 37 -4.50 -3.17 15.47
CA LEU A 37 -5.12 -2.99 14.16
C LEU A 37 -6.17 -1.90 14.31
N TRP A 38 -5.94 -0.76 13.67
CA TRP A 38 -6.83 0.39 13.66
C TRP A 38 -7.32 0.66 12.24
N ALA A 39 -8.42 1.40 12.11
CA ALA A 39 -8.82 1.94 10.81
C ALA A 39 -7.79 2.98 10.31
N TRP A 40 -7.77 3.23 9.01
CA TRP A 40 -6.90 4.24 8.41
C TRP A 40 -7.21 5.68 8.86
N ASP A 41 -8.47 5.96 9.22
CA ASP A 41 -8.95 7.26 9.69
C ASP A 41 -8.69 7.43 11.20
N VAL A 42 -7.43 7.67 11.54
CA VAL A 42 -6.98 7.89 12.93
C VAL A 42 -6.29 9.23 13.06
N THR A 43 -6.42 9.87 14.22
CA THR A 43 -5.81 11.18 14.47
C THR A 43 -4.35 11.04 14.88
N GLU A 44 -3.58 12.10 14.66
CA GLU A 44 -2.18 12.18 15.07
C GLU A 44 -2.00 11.92 16.57
N GLU A 45 -2.90 12.44 17.41
CA GLU A 45 -2.84 12.28 18.86
C GLU A 45 -2.95 10.81 19.27
N GLN A 46 -3.82 10.04 18.59
CA GLN A 46 -3.96 8.61 18.86
C GLN A 46 -2.67 7.86 18.53
N ILE A 47 -2.07 8.16 17.37
CA ILE A 47 -0.79 7.54 16.96
C ILE A 47 0.33 7.92 17.95
N ARG A 48 0.39 9.19 18.38
CA ARG A 48 1.37 9.67 19.38
C ARG A 48 1.20 8.98 20.72
N GLN A 49 -0.03 8.84 21.21
CA GLN A 49 -0.33 8.15 22.47
C GLN A 49 0.04 6.66 22.39
N PHE A 50 -0.19 6.04 21.24
CA PHE A 50 0.21 4.64 21.02
C PHE A 50 1.73 4.46 20.99
N ASN A 51 2.46 5.48 20.50
CA ASN A 51 3.92 5.51 20.38
C ASN A 51 4.49 4.25 19.70
N PRO A 52 4.10 3.97 18.44
CA PRO A 52 4.52 2.78 17.72
C PRO A 52 6.02 2.81 17.42
N ASN A 53 6.66 1.64 17.42
CA ASN A 53 8.03 1.47 16.92
C ASN A 53 8.08 1.28 15.39
N GLY A 54 6.94 1.03 14.76
CA GLY A 54 6.79 0.88 13.32
C GLY A 54 5.32 0.89 12.94
N ILE A 55 5.05 1.30 11.70
CA ILE A 55 3.69 1.45 11.17
C ILE A 55 3.55 0.60 9.92
N ILE A 56 2.49 -0.18 9.82
CA ILE A 56 2.14 -0.96 8.62
C ILE A 56 0.87 -0.37 8.02
N LEU A 57 0.94 0.07 6.78
CA LEU A 57 -0.20 0.48 5.98
C LEU A 57 -0.71 -0.75 5.21
N SER A 58 -1.90 -1.23 5.55
CA SER A 58 -2.48 -2.42 4.91
C SER A 58 -2.96 -2.11 3.48
N GLY A 59 -3.42 -3.17 2.79
CA GLY A 59 -4.10 -3.01 1.51
C GLY A 59 -5.56 -2.57 1.68
N GLY A 60 -6.22 -2.29 0.56
CA GLY A 60 -7.67 -2.17 0.46
C GLY A 60 -8.14 -2.78 -0.86
N PRO A 61 -9.44 -3.12 -0.99
CA PRO A 61 -10.02 -3.54 -2.27
C PRO A 61 -10.08 -2.37 -3.27
N GLU A 62 -10.05 -1.14 -2.76
CA GLU A 62 -10.04 0.08 -3.55
C GLU A 62 -8.64 0.34 -4.11
N SER A 63 -8.40 -0.03 -5.37
CA SER A 63 -7.25 0.46 -6.14
C SER A 63 -7.68 1.67 -6.95
N THR A 64 -7.89 2.80 -6.28
CA THR A 64 -8.42 3.99 -6.97
C THR A 64 -7.40 5.10 -6.90
N THR A 65 -6.91 5.49 -8.07
CA THR A 65 -6.21 6.77 -8.32
C THR A 65 -7.15 7.98 -8.18
N GLU A 66 -8.29 7.81 -7.51
CA GLU A 66 -9.30 8.83 -7.34
C GLU A 66 -8.90 9.82 -6.25
N GLU A 67 -9.32 11.07 -6.43
CA GLU A 67 -8.93 12.21 -5.60
C GLU A 67 -9.35 12.04 -4.13
N ASN A 68 -10.43 11.28 -3.89
CA ASN A 68 -11.02 10.97 -2.58
C ASN A 68 -10.63 9.59 -2.01
N SER A 69 -9.63 8.94 -2.59
CA SER A 69 -9.20 7.63 -2.12
C SER A 69 -8.65 7.68 -0.67
N PRO A 70 -8.81 6.62 0.13
CA PRO A 70 -8.35 6.56 1.52
C PRO A 70 -6.87 6.96 1.69
N ARG A 71 -6.59 7.93 2.56
CA ARG A 71 -5.22 8.46 2.76
C ARG A 71 -4.71 8.17 4.15
N ALA A 72 -3.43 7.82 4.26
CA ALA A 72 -2.79 7.73 5.57
C ALA A 72 -2.65 9.15 6.16
N PRO A 73 -2.81 9.32 7.49
CA PRO A 73 -2.49 10.57 8.16
C PRO A 73 -1.06 10.98 7.88
N GLU A 74 -0.83 12.27 7.60
CA GLU A 74 0.51 12.77 7.23
C GLU A 74 1.55 12.49 8.33
N TYR A 75 1.10 12.50 9.59
CA TYR A 75 1.90 12.14 10.74
C TYR A 75 2.57 10.76 10.64
N VAL A 76 1.96 9.79 9.95
CA VAL A 76 2.54 8.46 9.75
C VAL A 76 3.92 8.55 9.08
N PHE A 77 4.09 9.46 8.13
CA PHE A 77 5.34 9.62 7.38
C PHE A 77 6.35 10.52 8.11
N THR A 78 5.90 11.40 9.01
CA THR A 78 6.75 12.30 9.79
C THR A 78 7.07 11.79 11.19
N ALA A 79 6.47 10.68 11.63
CA ALA A 79 6.64 10.11 12.98
C ALA A 79 8.06 9.63 13.29
N GLY A 80 8.95 9.56 12.30
CA GLY A 80 10.35 9.17 12.49
C GLY A 80 10.54 7.67 12.76
N VAL A 81 9.53 6.86 12.46
CA VAL A 81 9.55 5.40 12.62
C VAL A 81 9.43 4.70 11.27
N PRO A 82 9.90 3.46 11.12
CA PRO A 82 9.77 2.71 9.87
C PRO A 82 8.30 2.52 9.48
N VAL A 83 7.99 2.79 8.20
CA VAL A 83 6.65 2.58 7.62
C VAL A 83 6.74 1.52 6.52
N LEU A 84 5.89 0.50 6.57
CA LEU A 84 5.77 -0.54 5.56
C LEU A 84 4.40 -0.46 4.87
N GLY A 85 4.39 -0.27 3.55
CA GLY A 85 3.16 -0.31 2.75
C GLY A 85 2.93 -1.67 2.10
N VAL A 86 1.72 -2.23 2.27
CA VAL A 86 1.31 -3.49 1.63
C VAL A 86 0.25 -3.21 0.56
N CYS A 87 0.53 -3.57 -0.69
CA CYS A 87 -0.36 -3.37 -1.83
C CYS A 87 -0.86 -1.92 -1.93
N TYR A 88 -2.12 -1.63 -1.59
CA TYR A 88 -2.66 -0.27 -1.58
C TYR A 88 -1.86 0.68 -0.69
N GLY A 89 -1.47 0.27 0.53
CA GLY A 89 -0.66 1.12 1.41
C GLY A 89 0.69 1.53 0.80
N MET A 90 1.25 0.73 -0.11
CA MET A 90 2.44 1.11 -0.89
C MET A 90 2.11 2.19 -1.93
N GLN A 91 0.96 2.09 -2.59
CA GLN A 91 0.50 3.08 -3.57
C GLN A 91 0.23 4.42 -2.88
N THR A 92 -0.48 4.40 -1.75
CA THR A 92 -0.77 5.58 -0.93
C THR A 92 0.52 6.25 -0.46
N MET A 93 1.48 5.48 0.06
CA MET A 93 2.81 5.97 0.43
C MET A 93 3.53 6.62 -0.76
N ALA A 94 3.56 5.95 -1.91
CA ALA A 94 4.20 6.48 -3.11
C ALA A 94 3.55 7.81 -3.55
N MET A 95 2.21 7.89 -3.57
CA MET A 95 1.48 9.09 -3.97
C MET A 95 1.71 10.26 -3.00
N GLN A 96 1.62 10.03 -1.69
CA GLN A 96 1.78 11.08 -0.68
C GLN A 96 3.21 11.59 -0.56
N LEU A 97 4.21 10.76 -0.87
CA LEU A 97 5.63 11.15 -0.89
C LEU A 97 6.09 11.73 -2.24
N GLY A 98 5.16 12.06 -3.14
CA GLY A 98 5.46 12.72 -4.42
C GLY A 98 5.84 11.78 -5.57
N GLY A 99 5.70 10.48 -5.38
CA GLY A 99 5.80 9.46 -6.43
C GLY A 99 4.59 9.49 -7.36
N LYS A 100 4.81 9.23 -8.65
CA LYS A 100 3.74 9.11 -9.65
C LYS A 100 3.34 7.65 -9.80
N PHE A 101 2.18 7.27 -9.27
CA PHE A 101 1.59 5.96 -9.56
C PHE A 101 0.96 5.99 -10.96
N ARG A 102 1.22 4.97 -11.77
CA ARG A 102 0.63 4.82 -13.09
C ARG A 102 -0.24 3.58 -13.09
N ASP A 103 -1.52 3.80 -13.35
CA ASP A 103 -2.53 2.78 -13.30
C ASP A 103 -2.26 1.67 -14.33
N LEU A 104 -2.44 0.40 -13.95
CA LEU A 104 -2.15 -0.75 -14.81
C LEU A 104 -3.06 -0.79 -16.05
N GLN A 105 -4.24 -0.17 -16.00
CA GLN A 105 -5.11 -0.01 -17.17
C GLN A 105 -4.50 0.87 -18.26
N SER A 106 -3.66 1.86 -17.90
CA SER A 106 -2.96 2.68 -18.88
C SER A 106 -1.90 1.87 -19.65
N VAL A 107 -1.33 0.84 -19.02
CA VAL A 107 -0.29 -0.02 -19.61
C VAL A 107 -0.89 -0.92 -20.70
N ASN A 108 -2.10 -1.45 -20.49
CA ASN A 108 -2.83 -2.21 -21.50
C ASN A 108 -3.16 -1.37 -22.74
N SER A 109 -3.44 -0.07 -22.60
CA SER A 109 -3.69 0.81 -23.75
C SER A 109 -2.44 1.05 -24.61
N VAL A 110 -1.24 1.06 -24.00
CA VAL A 110 0.03 1.22 -24.71
C VAL A 110 0.40 -0.08 -25.44
N LEU A 111 0.20 -1.23 -24.79
CA LEU A 111 0.38 -2.54 -25.42
C LEU A 111 -0.60 -2.72 -26.59
N LEU A 112 -1.91 -2.48 -26.41
CA LEU A 112 -2.91 -2.54 -27.49
C LEU A 112 -2.59 -1.61 -28.66
N ARG A 113 -2.15 -0.37 -28.39
CA ARG A 113 -1.72 0.56 -29.46
C ARG A 113 -0.47 0.08 -30.20
N SER A 114 0.43 -0.62 -29.53
CA SER A 114 1.62 -1.20 -30.16
C SER A 114 1.27 -2.44 -31.02
N THR A 115 0.34 -3.28 -30.58
CA THR A 115 -0.10 -4.48 -31.33
C THR A 115 -0.99 -4.13 -32.52
N LEU A 116 -1.82 -3.08 -32.42
CA LEU A 116 -2.66 -2.59 -33.52
C LEU A 116 -1.84 -1.90 -34.62
N LYS A 117 -0.72 -1.23 -34.27
CA LYS A 117 0.20 -0.67 -35.27
C LYS A 117 0.98 -1.76 -36.02
N GLN A 118 1.33 -2.86 -35.36
CA GLN A 118 2.03 -3.97 -36.02
C GLN A 118 1.11 -4.78 -36.95
N THR A 119 -0.17 -4.97 -36.59
CA THR A 119 -1.15 -5.66 -37.46
C THR A 119 -1.55 -4.85 -38.70
N ALA A 120 -1.54 -3.52 -38.62
CA ALA A 120 -1.75 -2.66 -39.80
C ALA A 120 -0.59 -2.68 -40.81
N HIS A 121 0.63 -3.04 -40.37
CA HIS A 121 1.78 -3.20 -41.27
C HIS A 121 1.71 -4.52 -42.05
N TRP A 122 1.17 -5.58 -41.44
CA TRP A 122 1.11 -6.92 -42.03
C TRP A 122 0.00 -7.08 -43.09
N SER A 123 -1.10 -6.34 -42.98
CA SER A 123 -2.18 -6.33 -43.99
C SER A 123 -1.81 -5.63 -45.31
N ARG A 124 -0.66 -4.94 -45.36
CA ARG A 124 -0.10 -4.34 -46.58
C ARG A 124 0.89 -5.24 -47.31
N ILE A 125 1.41 -6.27 -46.65
CA ILE A 125 2.41 -7.20 -47.20
C ILE A 125 1.74 -8.46 -47.80
N SER A 126 0.50 -8.76 -47.42
CA SER A 126 -0.26 -9.92 -47.93
C SER A 126 -1.06 -9.66 -49.22
N ARG A 127 -0.86 -8.52 -49.89
CA ARG A 127 -1.39 -8.25 -51.24
C ARG A 127 -0.25 -8.02 -52.21
N ILE A 128 0.49 -9.08 -52.49
CA ILE A 128 1.27 -9.22 -53.71
C ILE A 128 0.67 -10.45 -54.42
N PRO A 129 0.21 -10.32 -55.67
CA PRO A 129 -0.53 -11.37 -56.38
C PRO A 129 0.30 -12.63 -56.65
#